data_AF-A0AAW1VVE5-F1
#
_entry.id   AF-A0AAW1VVE5-F1
#
_cell.length_a   1.000
_cell.length_b   1.000
_cell.length_c   1.000
_cell.angle_alpha   90.00
_cell.angle_beta   90.00
_cell.angle_gamma   90.00
#
_symmetry.space_group_name_H-M   'P 1'
#
loop_
_entity.id
_entity.type
_entity.pdbx_description
1 polymer ?
#
loop_
_entity_poly.entity_id
_entity_poly.type
_entity_poly.pdbx_seq_one_letter_code
_entity_poly.pdbx_strand_id
1 'polypeptide(L)'
;MKNYTIYAVSITIRIVSSYLVSHINLYLPLGFMLLAVFWKFDFPPFMVLAIAVLNDGTIIYLSKDKVKPSPVPDSWKLSEIFVTGVALASYLALMTIIFFWAAYEIDFFHQHFCVENFNQHKFNMSNLSISTPLKEMLSSALYLQISTISQALIFVTRSRGWSFTERPGLLLVVAFVITQLLLQEENFAEESKRRAEIARLRELHTLKGKVESFTKLKGLDIDAINQNYTV
;
A
#
# COMPACT_ATOMS: atom_id res chain seq x y z
N MET A 1 -22.84 3.22 -15.78
CA MET A 1 -21.60 3.61 -16.47
C MET A 1 -20.86 4.76 -15.79
N LYS A 2 -21.52 5.87 -15.40
CA LYS A 2 -20.84 6.95 -14.65
C LYS A 2 -20.04 6.45 -13.43
N ASN A 3 -20.65 5.63 -12.58
CA ASN A 3 -20.00 5.10 -11.36
C ASN A 3 -18.72 4.29 -11.67
N TYR A 4 -18.74 3.52 -12.76
CA TYR A 4 -17.57 2.80 -13.27
C TYR A 4 -16.47 3.78 -13.69
N THR A 5 -16.81 4.80 -14.47
CA THR A 5 -15.85 5.79 -14.94
C THR A 5 -15.29 6.63 -13.79
N ILE A 6 -16.11 7.01 -12.81
CA ILE A 6 -15.65 7.74 -11.61
C ILE A 6 -14.63 6.89 -10.84
N TYR A 7 -14.93 5.61 -10.62
CA TYR A 7 -14.00 4.69 -9.94
C TYR A 7 -12.69 4.54 -10.70
N ALA A 8 -12.77 4.21 -12.00
CA ALA A 8 -11.58 4.00 -12.83
C ALA A 8 -10.72 5.27 -12.91
N VAL A 9 -11.33 6.45 -13.08
CA VAL A 9 -10.63 7.74 -13.08
C VAL A 9 -10.01 8.03 -11.71
N SER A 10 -10.72 7.80 -10.61
CA SER A 10 -10.18 8.07 -9.27
C SER A 10 -8.98 7.19 -8.93
N ILE A 11 -9.06 5.87 -9.22
CA ILE A 11 -7.96 4.94 -8.95
C ILE A 11 -6.76 5.21 -9.86
N THR A 12 -6.99 5.45 -11.15
CA THR A 12 -5.91 5.80 -12.09
C THR A 12 -5.23 7.09 -11.68
N ILE A 13 -5.97 8.15 -11.34
CA ILE A 13 -5.37 9.40 -10.86
C ILE A 13 -4.56 9.16 -9.58
N ARG A 14 -5.08 8.37 -8.62
CA ARG A 14 -4.38 8.06 -7.37
C ARG A 14 -3.06 7.31 -7.59
N ILE A 15 -3.05 6.34 -8.51
CA ILE A 15 -1.90 5.46 -8.79
C ILE A 15 -0.90 6.12 -9.76
N VAL A 16 -1.37 6.63 -10.90
CA VAL A 16 -0.55 7.22 -11.97
C VAL A 16 0.15 8.50 -11.51
N SER A 17 -0.44 9.22 -10.55
CA SER A 17 0.19 10.37 -9.89
C SER A 17 1.56 10.06 -9.27
N SER A 18 1.88 8.79 -9.00
CA SER A 18 3.20 8.38 -8.52
C SER A 18 4.26 8.26 -9.62
N TYR A 19 3.86 8.07 -10.88
CA TYR A 19 4.76 7.75 -12.00
C TYR A 19 4.97 8.91 -12.97
N LEU A 20 4.05 9.88 -13.03
CA LEU A 20 4.01 10.84 -14.13
C LEU A 20 4.81 12.15 -13.90
N VAL A 21 5.40 12.39 -12.73
CA VAL A 21 5.98 13.70 -12.38
C VAL A 21 7.51 13.74 -12.47
N SER A 22 8.10 12.91 -13.32
CA SER A 22 9.46 13.20 -13.82
C SER A 22 9.45 14.21 -14.99
N HIS A 23 8.30 14.47 -15.65
CA HIS A 23 8.32 15.20 -16.93
C HIS A 23 7.27 16.29 -17.21
N ILE A 24 6.26 16.56 -16.39
CA ILE A 24 5.20 17.53 -16.75
C ILE A 24 4.86 18.51 -15.62
N ASN A 25 5.04 19.80 -15.90
CA ASN A 25 4.55 20.94 -15.11
C ASN A 25 3.02 21.07 -15.22
N LEU A 26 2.26 20.16 -14.59
CA LEU A 26 0.83 20.34 -14.40
C LEU A 26 0.44 19.93 -12.99
N TYR A 27 -0.05 20.92 -12.24
CA TYR A 27 -0.37 20.85 -10.82
C TYR A 27 -1.56 19.90 -10.55
N LEU A 28 -1.39 19.07 -9.51
CA LEU A 28 -2.32 18.11 -8.89
C LEU A 28 -2.37 16.72 -9.58
N PRO A 29 -1.94 15.59 -8.93
CA PRO A 29 -2.40 15.11 -7.61
C PRO A 29 -1.30 14.65 -6.61
N LEU A 30 -1.70 14.37 -5.36
CA LEU A 30 -0.89 14.59 -4.13
C LEU A 30 -0.40 13.33 -3.38
N GLY A 31 -0.73 12.08 -3.74
CA GLY A 31 -0.53 10.93 -2.83
C GLY A 31 0.92 10.47 -2.63
N PHE A 32 1.34 9.50 -3.44
CA PHE A 32 2.70 8.96 -3.39
C PHE A 32 3.78 10.00 -3.74
N MET A 33 3.43 10.98 -4.58
CA MET A 33 4.30 12.09 -4.94
C MET A 33 4.67 12.97 -3.75
N LEU A 34 3.75 13.26 -2.82
CA LEU A 34 4.09 14.06 -1.64
C LEU A 34 5.01 13.29 -0.69
N LEU A 35 4.86 11.97 -0.55
CA LEU A 35 5.77 11.14 0.25
C LEU A 35 7.20 11.18 -0.30
N ALA A 36 7.36 11.08 -1.62
CA ALA A 36 8.67 11.18 -2.27
C ALA A 36 9.27 12.59 -2.17
N VAL A 37 8.46 13.64 -2.38
CA VAL A 37 8.94 15.04 -2.38
C VAL A 37 9.29 15.54 -0.98
N PHE A 38 8.44 15.27 0.02
CA PHE A 38 8.63 15.79 1.37
C PHE A 38 9.50 14.88 2.24
N TRP A 39 9.40 13.55 2.08
CA TRP A 39 10.09 12.59 2.93
C TRP A 39 11.16 11.74 2.22
N LYS A 40 11.41 11.94 0.91
CA LYS A 40 12.34 11.12 0.11
C LYS A 40 12.11 9.62 0.34
N PHE A 41 10.84 9.25 0.43
CA PHE A 41 10.41 7.88 0.68
C PHE A 41 10.02 7.23 -0.64
N ASP A 42 10.81 6.25 -1.07
CA ASP A 42 10.58 5.52 -2.31
C ASP A 42 9.71 4.29 -2.06
N PHE A 43 8.50 4.31 -2.62
CA PHE A 43 7.59 3.18 -2.53
C PHE A 43 7.85 2.20 -3.69
N PRO A 44 7.98 0.87 -3.43
CA PRO A 44 8.36 -0.08 -4.46
C PRO A 44 7.39 -0.12 -5.66
N PRO A 45 7.88 0.07 -6.90
CA PRO A 45 7.11 -0.04 -8.15
C PRO A 45 6.18 -1.25 -8.25
N PHE A 46 6.70 -2.43 -7.88
CA PHE A 46 5.97 -3.69 -7.93
C PHE A 46 4.72 -3.69 -7.04
N MET A 47 4.80 -3.09 -5.86
CA MET A 47 3.67 -2.99 -4.93
C MET A 47 2.55 -2.09 -5.49
N VAL A 48 2.92 -1.01 -6.18
CA VAL A 48 1.95 -0.15 -6.88
C VAL A 48 1.29 -0.89 -8.04
N LEU A 49 2.07 -1.66 -8.81
CA LEU A 49 1.58 -2.47 -9.91
C LEU A 49 0.59 -3.54 -9.43
N ALA A 50 0.91 -4.25 -8.35
CA ALA A 50 0.02 -5.22 -7.72
C ALA A 50 -1.34 -4.60 -7.37
N ILE A 51 -1.33 -3.43 -6.72
CA ILE A 51 -2.56 -2.69 -6.38
C ILE A 51 -3.34 -2.34 -7.66
N ALA A 52 -2.68 -1.85 -8.71
CA ALA A 52 -3.33 -1.48 -9.96
C ALA A 52 -4.03 -2.67 -10.62
N VAL A 53 -3.31 -3.79 -10.81
CA VAL A 53 -3.82 -4.99 -11.45
C VAL A 53 -5.00 -5.58 -10.67
N LEU A 54 -4.87 -5.67 -9.35
CA LEU A 54 -5.90 -6.25 -8.50
C LEU A 54 -7.14 -5.34 -8.40
N ASN A 55 -6.95 -4.02 -8.37
CA ASN A 55 -8.07 -3.06 -8.48
C ASN A 55 -8.83 -3.21 -9.79
N ASP A 56 -8.15 -3.36 -10.91
CA ASP A 56 -8.79 -3.58 -12.22
C ASP A 56 -9.50 -4.93 -12.29
N GLY A 57 -8.96 -5.96 -11.64
CA GLY A 57 -9.62 -7.26 -11.48
C GLY A 57 -10.97 -7.15 -10.78
N THR A 58 -11.07 -6.35 -9.70
CA THR A 58 -12.33 -6.13 -8.97
C THR A 58 -13.34 -5.33 -9.80
N ILE A 59 -12.87 -4.41 -10.65
CA ILE A 59 -13.74 -3.61 -11.55
C ILE A 59 -14.55 -4.51 -12.49
N ILE A 60 -14.01 -5.65 -12.93
CA ILE A 60 -14.72 -6.59 -13.82
C ILE A 60 -16.06 -7.02 -13.18
N TYR A 61 -16.09 -7.20 -11.86
CA TYR A 61 -17.29 -7.59 -11.12
C TYR A 61 -18.27 -6.43 -10.93
N LEU A 62 -17.81 -5.18 -10.98
CA LEU A 62 -18.68 -4.00 -10.97
C LEU A 62 -19.64 -3.98 -12.17
N SER A 63 -19.23 -4.56 -13.31
CA SER A 63 -20.09 -4.67 -14.49
C SER A 63 -21.34 -5.53 -14.27
N LYS A 64 -21.29 -6.46 -13.31
CA LYS A 64 -22.38 -7.40 -12.97
C LYS A 64 -23.23 -6.91 -11.80
N ASP A 65 -22.92 -5.73 -11.28
CA ASP A 65 -23.49 -5.22 -10.05
C ASP A 65 -24.88 -4.58 -10.29
N LYS A 66 -25.81 -4.82 -9.36
CA LYS A 66 -27.18 -4.30 -9.46
C LYS A 66 -27.23 -2.90 -8.85
N VAL A 67 -27.29 -1.88 -9.71
CA VAL A 67 -27.43 -0.46 -9.33
C VAL A 67 -28.82 0.06 -9.67
N LYS A 68 -29.38 0.92 -8.81
CA LYS A 68 -30.68 1.56 -9.08
C LYS A 68 -30.53 2.57 -10.22
N PRO A 69 -31.39 2.54 -11.26
CA PRO A 69 -31.34 3.52 -12.35
C PRO A 69 -31.60 4.94 -11.84
N SER A 70 -31.19 5.95 -12.60
CA SER A 70 -31.49 7.36 -12.28
C SER A 70 -33.00 7.62 -12.41
N PRO A 71 -33.64 8.33 -11.46
CA PRO A 71 -35.04 8.75 -11.61
C PRO A 71 -35.21 9.85 -12.66
N VAL A 72 -34.12 10.51 -13.06
CA VAL A 72 -34.10 11.57 -14.08
C VAL A 72 -33.15 11.21 -15.22
N PRO A 73 -33.44 11.64 -16.46
CA PRO A 73 -32.55 11.42 -17.60
C PRO A 73 -31.19 12.04 -17.32
N ASP A 74 -30.15 11.21 -17.38
CA ASP A 74 -28.81 11.62 -17.02
C ASP A 74 -27.96 11.86 -18.28
N SER A 75 -27.46 13.08 -18.43
CA SER A 75 -26.52 13.43 -19.48
C SER A 75 -25.10 12.99 -19.09
N TRP A 76 -24.38 12.35 -20.01
CA TRP A 76 -22.99 11.92 -19.80
C TRP A 76 -22.03 13.13 -19.78
N LYS A 77 -21.98 13.84 -18.66
CA LYS A 77 -21.09 14.99 -18.45
C LYS A 77 -19.72 14.50 -17.97
N LEU A 78 -18.76 14.43 -18.89
CA LEU A 78 -17.40 13.98 -18.58
C LEU A 78 -16.71 14.87 -17.52
N SER A 79 -16.93 16.18 -17.57
CA SER A 79 -16.36 17.13 -16.61
C SER A 79 -16.80 16.83 -15.17
N GLU A 80 -18.08 16.49 -14.95
CA GLU A 80 -18.61 16.14 -13.63
C GLU A 80 -17.99 14.84 -13.09
N ILE A 81 -17.86 13.84 -13.95
CA ILE A 81 -17.20 12.56 -13.64
C ILE A 81 -15.72 12.77 -13.26
N PHE A 82 -15.04 13.67 -13.98
CA PHE A 82 -13.64 13.95 -13.72
C PHE A 82 -13.43 14.73 -12.43
N VAL A 83 -14.24 15.77 -12.18
CA VAL A 83 -14.17 16.57 -10.94
C VAL A 83 -14.44 15.70 -9.71
N THR A 84 -15.47 14.84 -9.77
CA THR A 84 -15.76 13.91 -8.66
C THR A 84 -14.63 12.88 -8.47
N GLY A 85 -14.07 12.34 -9.56
CA GLY A 85 -12.92 11.43 -9.50
C GLY A 85 -11.67 12.08 -8.90
N VAL A 86 -11.37 13.33 -9.28
CA VAL A 86 -10.24 14.11 -8.73
C VAL A 86 -10.44 14.42 -7.25
N ALA A 87 -11.65 14.83 -6.85
CA ALA A 87 -11.97 15.13 -5.46
C ALA A 87 -11.84 13.88 -4.55
N LEU A 88 -12.31 12.72 -5.02
CA LEU A 88 -12.12 11.46 -4.30
C LEU A 88 -10.64 11.06 -4.24
N ALA A 89 -9.91 11.16 -5.36
CA ALA A 89 -8.49 10.82 -5.41
C ALA A 89 -7.64 11.71 -4.48
N SER A 90 -7.93 13.02 -4.44
CA SER A 90 -7.22 13.97 -3.57
C SER A 90 -7.52 13.70 -2.09
N TYR A 91 -8.77 13.38 -1.75
CA TYR A 91 -9.13 12.97 -0.39
C TYR A 91 -8.38 11.70 0.05
N LEU A 92 -8.35 10.68 -0.81
CA LEU A 92 -7.64 9.43 -0.53
C LEU A 92 -6.13 9.64 -0.38
N ALA A 93 -5.54 10.51 -1.20
CA ALA A 93 -4.14 10.91 -1.11
C ALA A 93 -3.84 11.60 0.24
N LEU A 94 -4.68 12.56 0.64
CA LEU A 94 -4.54 13.25 1.93
C LEU A 94 -4.60 12.28 3.11
N MET A 95 -5.50 11.30 3.08
CA MET A 95 -5.59 10.30 4.15
C MET A 95 -4.35 9.41 4.24
N THR A 96 -3.73 9.04 3.11
CA THR A 96 -2.45 8.32 3.12
C THR A 96 -1.30 9.17 3.69
N ILE A 97 -1.28 10.47 3.42
CA ILE A 97 -0.26 11.39 3.98
C ILE A 97 -0.44 11.56 5.47
N ILE A 98 -1.68 11.75 5.94
CA ILE A 98 -1.98 11.85 7.37
C ILE A 98 -1.58 10.57 8.07
N PHE A 99 -1.88 9.40 7.49
CA PHE A 99 -1.47 8.11 8.02
C PHE A 99 0.05 7.99 8.11
N PHE A 100 0.78 8.35 7.05
CA PHE A 100 2.24 8.34 7.03
C PHE A 100 2.82 9.29 8.09
N TRP A 101 2.34 10.53 8.14
CA TRP A 101 2.79 11.53 9.11
C TRP A 101 2.55 11.07 10.55
N ALA A 102 1.36 10.52 10.84
CA ALA A 102 1.03 10.00 12.16
C ALA A 102 1.86 8.77 12.57
N ALA A 103 2.39 8.01 11.61
CA ALA A 103 3.26 6.85 11.86
C ALA A 103 4.76 7.22 11.91
N TYR A 104 5.21 8.11 11.04
CA TYR A 104 6.62 8.38 10.81
C TYR A 104 7.15 9.60 11.58
N GLU A 105 6.32 10.63 11.79
CA GLU A 105 6.71 11.85 12.52
C GLU A 105 6.24 11.83 13.98
N ILE A 106 5.13 11.14 14.26
CA ILE A 106 4.48 11.12 15.58
C ILE A 106 4.47 9.70 16.15
N ASP A 107 4.46 9.58 17.47
CA ASP A 107 4.29 8.31 18.19
C ASP A 107 2.83 7.85 18.32
N PHE A 108 1.91 8.29 17.45
CA PHE A 108 0.46 8.09 17.64
C PHE A 108 0.09 6.60 17.74
N PHE A 109 0.55 5.80 16.78
CA PHE A 109 0.25 4.36 16.74
C PHE A 109 0.90 3.60 17.89
N HIS A 110 2.12 3.99 18.27
CA HIS A 110 2.83 3.37 19.38
C HIS A 110 2.15 3.68 20.73
N GLN A 111 1.75 4.93 20.96
CA GLN A 111 1.10 5.35 22.21
C GLN A 111 -0.30 4.77 22.38
N HIS A 112 -1.07 4.65 21.29
CA HIS A 112 -2.47 4.21 21.37
C HIS A 112 -2.63 2.69 21.24
N PHE A 113 -1.82 2.02 20.42
CA PHE A 113 -1.96 0.59 20.11
C PHE A 113 -0.81 -0.28 20.62
N CYS A 114 0.21 0.30 21.28
CA CYS A 114 1.39 -0.42 21.77
C CYS A 114 2.13 -1.21 20.67
N VAL A 115 2.03 -0.76 19.42
CA VAL A 115 2.70 -1.37 18.26
C VAL A 115 4.15 -0.90 18.17
N GLU A 116 4.96 -1.59 17.37
CA GLU A 116 6.31 -1.16 17.03
C GLU A 116 6.36 0.28 16.52
N ASN A 117 7.41 1.00 16.90
CA ASN A 117 7.49 2.43 16.65
C ASN A 117 8.18 2.70 15.31
N PHE A 118 7.54 3.52 14.46
CA PHE A 118 8.07 3.91 13.15
C PHE A 118 8.67 5.34 13.14
N ASN A 119 8.70 6.01 14.29
CA ASN A 119 9.08 7.43 14.38
C ASN A 119 10.56 7.67 14.04
N GLN A 120 10.82 8.51 13.04
CA GLN A 120 12.16 8.81 12.58
C GLN A 120 13.05 9.52 13.61
N HIS A 121 12.48 10.32 14.50
CA HIS A 121 13.23 11.13 15.47
C HIS A 121 13.82 10.29 16.61
N LYS A 122 13.33 9.06 16.78
CA LYS A 122 13.80 8.15 17.84
C LYS A 122 14.91 7.21 17.38
N PHE A 123 15.04 6.99 16.07
CA PHE A 123 16.05 6.10 15.51
C PHE A 123 17.12 6.90 14.80
N ASN A 124 18.37 6.44 14.88
CA ASN A 124 19.44 7.05 14.10
C ASN A 124 19.30 6.63 12.62
N MET A 125 18.62 7.48 11.84
CA MET A 125 18.40 7.29 10.41
C MET A 125 19.68 7.33 9.56
N SER A 126 20.83 7.73 10.12
CA SER A 126 22.12 7.63 9.42
C SER A 126 22.63 6.19 9.33
N ASN A 127 22.15 5.29 10.21
CA ASN A 127 22.57 3.90 10.22
C ASN A 127 21.66 3.05 9.33
N LEU A 128 22.20 2.62 8.18
CA LEU A 128 21.48 1.85 7.18
C LEU A 128 20.91 0.53 7.74
N SER A 129 21.60 -0.09 8.71
CA SER A 129 21.15 -1.34 9.33
C SER A 129 19.83 -1.21 10.10
N ILE A 130 19.48 0.00 10.55
CA ILE A 130 18.25 0.30 11.29
C ILE A 130 17.21 0.94 10.37
N SER A 131 17.62 1.86 9.49
CA SER A 131 16.68 2.57 8.61
C SER A 131 16.03 1.66 7.56
N THR A 132 16.76 0.64 7.08
CA THR A 132 16.26 -0.28 6.04
C THR A 132 15.05 -1.08 6.50
N PRO A 133 15.14 -1.89 7.58
CA PRO A 133 13.98 -2.66 8.04
C PRO A 133 12.81 -1.76 8.46
N LEU A 134 13.08 -0.59 9.03
CA LEU A 134 12.03 0.35 9.42
C LEU A 134 11.24 0.90 8.23
N LYS A 135 11.94 1.33 7.16
CA LYS A 135 11.32 1.80 5.92
C LYS A 135 10.55 0.69 5.20
N GLU A 136 11.04 -0.54 5.26
CA GLU A 136 10.36 -1.71 4.71
C GLU A 136 9.03 -1.98 5.43
N MET A 137 9.04 -2.01 6.77
CA MET A 137 7.83 -2.22 7.56
C MET A 137 6.80 -1.10 7.36
N LEU A 138 7.27 0.15 7.27
CA LEU A 138 6.42 1.30 6.95
C LEU A 138 5.83 1.19 5.54
N SER A 139 6.61 0.70 4.57
CA SER A 139 6.13 0.43 3.20
C SER A 139 5.04 -0.65 3.21
N SER A 140 5.21 -1.73 3.97
CA SER A 140 4.20 -2.78 4.13
C SER A 140 2.92 -2.24 4.76
N ALA A 141 3.01 -1.39 5.79
CA ALA A 141 1.85 -0.76 6.42
C ALA A 141 1.11 0.20 5.49
N LEU A 142 1.85 1.03 4.74
CA LEU A 142 1.30 1.91 3.71
C LEU A 142 0.60 1.10 2.60
N TYR A 143 1.23 0.02 2.13
CA TYR A 143 0.65 -0.86 1.12
C TYR A 143 -0.71 -1.39 1.56
N LEU A 144 -0.80 -1.90 2.79
CA LEU A 144 -2.05 -2.42 3.33
C LEU A 144 -3.12 -1.33 3.41
N GLN A 145 -2.78 -0.15 3.93
CA GLN A 145 -3.70 0.99 4.00
C GLN A 145 -4.21 1.42 2.62
N ILE A 146 -3.29 1.54 1.66
CA ILE A 146 -3.61 2.04 0.31
C ILE A 146 -4.47 1.03 -0.44
N SER A 147 -4.14 -0.25 -0.34
CA SER A 147 -4.86 -1.33 -0.99
C SER A 147 -6.30 -1.46 -0.44
N THR A 148 -6.48 -1.50 0.88
CA THR A 148 -7.81 -1.57 1.51
C THR A 148 -8.68 -0.37 1.14
N ILE A 149 -8.13 0.84 1.18
CA ILE A 149 -8.92 2.04 0.89
C ILE A 149 -9.22 2.16 -0.62
N SER A 150 -8.31 1.71 -1.50
CA SER A 150 -8.57 1.66 -2.95
C SER A 150 -9.74 0.73 -3.26
N GLN A 151 -9.73 -0.45 -2.66
CA GLN A 151 -10.77 -1.44 -2.82
C GLN A 151 -12.10 -0.97 -2.21
N ALA A 152 -12.07 -0.32 -1.04
CA ALA A 152 -13.26 0.21 -0.38
C ALA A 152 -13.94 1.33 -1.20
N LEU A 153 -13.19 2.08 -2.02
CA LEU A 153 -13.73 3.14 -2.87
C LEU A 153 -14.83 2.63 -3.81
N ILE A 154 -14.79 1.36 -4.21
CA ILE A 154 -15.81 0.76 -5.09
C ILE A 154 -17.21 0.80 -4.47
N PHE A 155 -17.30 0.68 -3.14
CA PHE A 155 -18.56 0.75 -2.41
C PHE A 155 -19.08 2.18 -2.29
N VAL A 156 -18.19 3.18 -2.31
CA VAL A 156 -18.54 4.59 -2.24
C VAL A 156 -19.00 5.10 -3.60
N THR A 157 -18.28 4.77 -4.67
CA THR A 157 -18.61 5.24 -6.03
C THR A 157 -19.85 4.58 -6.61
N ARG A 158 -20.21 3.39 -6.14
CA ARG A 158 -21.44 2.71 -6.55
C ARG A 158 -22.70 3.28 -5.91
N SER A 159 -22.61 3.83 -4.69
CA SER A 159 -23.76 4.30 -3.93
C SER A 159 -24.14 5.71 -4.31
N ARG A 160 -25.43 6.03 -4.37
CA ARG A 160 -25.91 7.42 -4.53
C ARG A 160 -26.10 8.12 -3.20
N GLY A 161 -26.41 7.37 -2.14
CA GLY A 161 -26.44 7.84 -0.76
C GLY A 161 -25.28 7.29 0.07
N TRP A 162 -25.56 6.97 1.32
CA TRP A 162 -24.59 6.36 2.22
C TRP A 162 -24.29 4.93 1.79
N SER A 163 -23.01 4.62 1.57
CA SER A 163 -22.56 3.29 1.16
C SER A 163 -23.09 2.15 2.06
N PHE A 164 -23.18 2.38 3.38
CA PHE A 164 -23.71 1.40 4.33
C PHE A 164 -25.22 1.13 4.21
N THR A 165 -25.98 2.05 3.63
CA THR A 165 -27.45 1.92 3.48
C THR A 165 -27.83 1.21 2.17
N GLU A 166 -26.96 1.27 1.16
CA GLU A 166 -27.16 0.61 -0.11
C GLU A 166 -26.45 -0.75 -0.11
N ARG A 167 -27.21 -1.84 0.00
CA ARG A 167 -26.64 -3.19 0.02
C ARG A 167 -25.86 -3.46 -1.27
N PRO A 168 -24.54 -3.73 -1.21
CA PRO A 168 -23.77 -4.14 -2.38
C PRO A 168 -24.19 -5.54 -2.84
N GLY A 169 -24.01 -5.84 -4.13
CA GLY A 169 -24.21 -7.19 -4.65
C GLY A 169 -23.26 -8.17 -3.96
N LEU A 170 -23.74 -9.38 -3.63
CA LEU A 170 -22.92 -10.42 -3.00
C LEU A 170 -21.64 -10.73 -3.77
N LEU A 171 -21.70 -10.71 -5.12
CA LEU A 171 -20.53 -10.92 -5.97
C LEU A 171 -19.45 -9.86 -5.76
N LEU A 172 -19.84 -8.60 -5.53
CA LEU A 172 -18.89 -7.51 -5.30
C LEU A 172 -18.21 -7.66 -3.94
N VAL A 173 -18.95 -8.07 -2.91
CA VAL A 173 -18.39 -8.33 -1.58
C VAL A 173 -17.42 -9.50 -1.61
N VAL A 174 -17.78 -10.60 -2.28
CA VAL A 174 -16.90 -11.76 -2.45
C VAL A 174 -15.64 -11.38 -3.24
N ALA A 175 -15.79 -10.61 -4.33
CA ALA A 175 -14.66 -10.11 -5.09
C ALA A 175 -13.74 -9.22 -4.23
N PHE A 176 -14.29 -8.30 -3.44
CA PHE A 176 -13.54 -7.46 -2.51
C PHE A 176 -12.73 -8.31 -1.51
N VAL A 177 -13.37 -9.31 -0.88
CA VAL A 177 -12.68 -10.17 0.11
C VAL A 177 -11.56 -10.97 -0.55
N ILE A 178 -11.82 -11.58 -1.71
CA ILE A 178 -10.78 -12.35 -2.44
C ILE A 178 -9.63 -11.43 -2.84
N THR A 179 -9.93 -10.29 -3.46
CA THR A 179 -8.89 -9.35 -3.89
C THR A 179 -8.08 -8.82 -2.70
N GLN A 180 -8.73 -8.51 -1.57
CA GLN A 180 -8.03 -8.05 -0.37
C GLN A 180 -7.13 -9.15 0.23
N LEU A 181 -7.57 -10.41 0.22
CA LEU A 181 -6.75 -11.53 0.66
C LEU A 181 -5.53 -11.73 -0.25
N LEU A 182 -5.71 -11.65 -1.58
CA LEU A 182 -4.61 -11.76 -2.54
C LEU A 182 -3.58 -10.63 -2.37
N LEU A 183 -4.04 -9.38 -2.18
CA LEU A 183 -3.16 -8.25 -1.88
C LEU A 183 -2.32 -8.52 -0.62
N GLN A 184 -2.93 -9.03 0.43
CA GLN A 184 -2.24 -9.33 1.68
C GLN A 184 -1.24 -10.49 1.54
N GLU A 185 -1.59 -11.51 0.79
CA GLU A 185 -0.70 -12.64 0.48
C GLU A 185 0.51 -12.19 -0.35
N GLU A 186 0.32 -11.36 -1.38
CA GLU A 186 1.43 -10.84 -2.18
C GLU A 186 2.40 -10.01 -1.35
N ASN A 187 1.89 -9.14 -0.47
CA ASN A 187 2.73 -8.35 0.43
C ASN A 187 3.58 -9.23 1.35
N PHE A 188 2.96 -10.24 1.96
CA PHE A 188 3.66 -11.18 2.84
C PHE A 188 4.66 -12.06 2.09
N ALA A 189 4.31 -12.52 0.89
CA ALA A 189 5.19 -13.30 0.03
C ALA A 189 6.41 -12.47 -0.41
N GLU A 190 6.21 -11.19 -0.73
CA GLU A 190 7.27 -10.28 -1.12
C GLU A 190 8.22 -9.99 0.05
N GLU A 191 7.67 -9.71 1.24
CA GLU A 191 8.47 -9.45 2.44
C GLU A 191 9.26 -10.70 2.88
N SER A 192 8.65 -11.89 2.80
CA SER A 192 9.33 -13.15 3.11
C SER A 192 10.45 -13.49 2.11
N LYS A 193 10.26 -13.26 0.81
CA LYS A 193 11.32 -13.41 -0.20
C LYS A 193 12.50 -12.49 0.08
N ARG A 194 12.24 -11.20 0.36
CA ARG A 194 13.31 -10.25 0.69
C ARG A 194 14.05 -10.65 1.96
N ARG A 195 13.35 -11.05 3.02
CA ARG A 195 13.96 -11.55 4.27
C ARG A 195 14.83 -12.79 4.02
N ALA A 196 14.37 -13.72 3.17
CA ALA A 196 15.13 -14.91 2.81
C ALA A 196 16.39 -14.58 1.99
N GLU A 197 16.31 -13.61 1.08
CA GLU A 197 17.46 -13.18 0.27
C GLU A 197 18.52 -12.46 1.12
N ILE A 198 18.10 -11.61 2.07
CA ILE A 198 19.00 -10.98 3.04
C ILE A 198 19.69 -12.05 3.90
N ALA A 199 18.95 -13.06 4.38
CA ALA A 199 19.53 -14.17 5.14
C ALA A 199 20.55 -14.95 4.31
N ARG A 200 20.24 -15.26 3.05
CA ARG A 200 21.15 -15.94 2.11
C ARG A 200 22.41 -15.12 1.85
N LEU A 201 22.28 -13.81 1.63
CA LEU A 201 23.42 -12.91 1.42
C LEU A 201 24.29 -12.82 2.68
N ARG A 202 23.68 -12.81 3.87
CA ARG A 202 24.40 -12.87 5.14
C ARG A 202 25.20 -14.16 5.28
N GLU A 203 24.62 -15.31 4.91
CA GLU A 203 25.34 -16.59 4.91
C GLU A 203 26.52 -16.61 3.93
N LEU A 204 26.38 -15.98 2.77
CA LEU A 204 27.43 -15.93 1.76
C LEU A 204 28.57 -14.96 2.10
N HIS A 205 28.24 -13.76 2.56
CA HIS A 205 29.19 -12.65 2.68
C HIS A 205 29.73 -12.45 4.10
N THR A 206 29.13 -13.06 5.13
CA THR A 206 29.63 -12.95 6.50
C THR A 206 30.24 -14.27 6.96
N LEU A 207 31.44 -14.20 7.55
CA LEU A 207 32.11 -15.36 8.16
C LEU A 207 31.21 -16.03 9.20
N LYS A 208 30.50 -15.23 9.99
CA LYS A 208 29.52 -15.71 10.97
C LYS A 208 28.36 -16.45 10.32
N GLY A 209 27.71 -15.87 9.31
CA GLY A 209 26.61 -16.54 8.60
C GLY A 209 27.06 -17.84 7.94
N LYS A 210 28.28 -17.87 7.40
CA LYS A 210 28.89 -19.08 6.85
C LYS A 210 29.11 -20.13 7.94
N VAL A 211 29.70 -19.76 9.07
CA VAL A 211 29.92 -20.65 10.23
C VAL A 211 28.58 -21.17 10.78
N GLU A 212 27.60 -20.31 11.01
CA GLU A 212 26.26 -20.68 11.49
C GLU A 212 25.56 -21.66 10.54
N SER A 213 25.59 -21.40 9.22
CA SER A 213 25.03 -22.28 8.18
C SER A 213 25.74 -23.64 8.15
N PHE A 214 27.08 -23.67 8.21
CA PHE A 214 27.86 -24.91 8.29
C PHE A 214 27.60 -25.70 9.58
N THR A 215 27.39 -25.02 10.71
CA THR A 215 27.11 -25.65 12.02
C THR A 215 25.73 -26.28 12.02
N LYS A 216 24.74 -25.57 11.45
CA LYS A 216 23.37 -26.06 11.24
C LYS A 216 23.31 -27.24 10.28
N LEU A 217 24.08 -27.22 9.19
CA LEU A 217 24.24 -28.34 8.25
C LEU A 217 24.83 -29.60 8.91
N LYS A 218 25.67 -29.44 9.94
CA LYS A 218 26.26 -30.56 10.70
C LYS A 218 25.40 -31.02 11.88
N GLY A 219 24.23 -30.41 12.10
CA GLY A 219 23.34 -30.76 13.23
C GLY A 219 23.94 -30.46 14.60
N LEU A 220 24.89 -29.53 14.69
CA LEU A 220 25.50 -29.10 15.95
C LEU A 220 24.68 -27.96 16.57
N ASP A 221 24.49 -28.02 17.89
CA ASP A 221 23.63 -27.09 18.62
C ASP A 221 24.22 -25.67 18.64
N ILE A 222 23.39 -24.69 18.28
CA ILE A 222 23.80 -23.34 17.87
C ILE A 222 24.06 -22.43 19.10
N ASP A 223 23.56 -22.84 20.27
CA ASP A 223 23.60 -22.07 21.52
C ASP A 223 25.01 -22.00 22.16
N ALA A 224 26.00 -22.75 21.65
CA ALA A 224 27.36 -22.76 22.19
C ALA A 224 28.31 -21.68 21.60
N ILE A 225 27.93 -21.00 20.50
CA ILE A 225 28.84 -20.10 19.77
C ILE A 225 28.53 -18.65 20.11
N ASN A 226 28.98 -18.22 21.30
CA ASN A 226 28.96 -16.81 21.71
C ASN A 226 30.08 -16.04 20.98
N GLN A 227 29.83 -15.66 19.72
CA GLN A 227 30.78 -14.86 18.93
C GLN A 227 30.36 -13.39 18.89
N ASN A 228 31.03 -12.61 19.74
CA ASN A 228 31.05 -11.15 19.72
C ASN A 228 31.71 -10.64 18.42
N TYR A 229 31.20 -9.52 17.91
CA TYR A 229 31.65 -8.86 16.69
C TYR A 229 33.11 -8.41 16.80
N THR A 230 33.92 -8.72 15.79
CA THR A 230 35.12 -7.94 15.43
C THR A 230 34.96 -7.46 13.99
N VAL A 231 35.27 -6.17 13.80
CA VAL A 231 35.14 -5.36 12.58
C VAL A 231 35.91 -5.95 11.41
#